data_AF-A0A922VEH1-F1
#
_entry.id   AF-A0A922VEH1-F1
#
_cell.length_a   1.000
_cell.length_b   1.000
_cell.length_c   1.000
_cell.angle_alpha   90.00
_cell.angle_beta   90.00
_cell.angle_gamma   90.00
#
_symmetry.space_group_name_H-M   'P 1'
#
loop_
_entity.id
_entity.type
_entity.pdbx_description
1 polymer ?
#
loop_
_entity_poly.entity_id
_entity_poly.type
_entity_poly.pdbx_seq_one_letter_code
_entity_poly.pdbx_strand_id
1 'polypeptide(L)'
;MRSIFPSAAILRQKYALVSSLRALGLPVASIDDAKPAPGDVFLIADGEVPPAPARTVVVGGEGRFVVPSRDGNPARIAYGP
;
A
#
# COMPACT_ATOMS: atom_id res chain seq x y z
N MET A 1 1.29 -7.39 -15.13
CA MET A 1 0.59 -7.63 -13.85
C MET A 1 0.87 -6.44 -12.94
N ARG A 2 -0.09 -6.04 -12.12
CA ARG A 2 0.04 -4.88 -11.22
C ARG A 2 0.82 -5.27 -9.97
N SER A 3 1.97 -4.66 -9.75
CA SER A 3 2.79 -4.88 -8.55
C SER A 3 2.41 -3.92 -7.43
N ILE A 4 2.67 -4.35 -6.21
CA ILE A 4 2.49 -3.56 -4.98
C ILE A 4 3.87 -3.17 -4.47
N PHE A 5 4.09 -1.88 -4.27
CA PHE A 5 5.30 -1.28 -3.73
C PHE A 5 5.04 -0.77 -2.31
N PRO A 6 5.36 -1.56 -1.27
CA PRO A 6 5.21 -1.13 0.11
C PRO A 6 6.30 -0.12 0.51
N SER A 7 5.94 0.86 1.32
CA SER A 7 6.89 1.75 1.97
C SER A 7 7.71 1.02 3.04
N ALA A 8 8.83 1.62 3.45
CA ALA A 8 9.63 1.10 4.55
C ALA A 8 8.82 1.01 5.86
N ALA A 9 7.89 1.94 6.10
CA ALA A 9 7.02 1.89 7.27
C ALA A 9 6.08 0.68 7.24
N ILE A 10 5.48 0.38 6.07
CA ILE A 10 4.63 -0.82 5.89
C ILE A 10 5.42 -2.10 6.11
N LEU A 11 6.62 -2.21 5.52
CA LEU A 11 7.49 -3.37 5.69
C LEU A 11 7.82 -3.62 7.17
N ARG A 12 8.03 -2.55 7.95
CA ARG A 12 8.38 -2.63 9.38
C ARG A 12 7.18 -2.89 10.28
N GLN A 13 6.05 -2.22 10.05
CA GLN A 13 4.92 -2.18 10.98
C GLN A 13 3.84 -3.19 10.62
N LYS A 14 3.69 -3.54 9.34
CA LYS A 14 2.61 -4.38 8.80
C LYS A 14 3.16 -5.61 8.09
N TYR A 15 4.16 -6.26 8.68
CA TYR A 15 4.79 -7.47 8.12
C TYR A 15 3.78 -8.57 7.76
N ALA A 16 2.82 -8.84 8.64
CA ALA A 16 1.78 -9.85 8.40
C ALA A 16 0.95 -9.55 7.14
N LEU A 17 0.60 -8.28 6.91
CA LEU A 17 -0.11 -7.86 5.69
C LEU A 17 0.74 -8.16 4.44
N VAL A 18 2.01 -7.76 4.43
CA VAL A 18 2.90 -7.98 3.29
C VAL A 18 3.10 -9.48 3.03
N SER A 19 3.26 -10.27 4.09
CA SER A 19 3.35 -11.73 4.00
C SER A 19 2.08 -12.34 3.39
N SER A 20 0.90 -11.91 3.83
CA SER A 20 -0.38 -12.36 3.28
C SER A 20 -0.56 -11.98 1.81
N LEU A 21 -0.16 -10.77 1.39
CA LEU A 21 -0.22 -10.37 -0.02
C LEU A 21 0.63 -11.31 -0.90
N ARG A 22 1.84 -11.65 -0.45
CA ARG A 22 2.71 -12.62 -1.15
C ARG A 22 2.08 -14.01 -1.18
N ALA A 23 1.51 -14.48 -0.07
CA ALA A 23 0.86 -15.79 0.03
C ALA A 23 -0.37 -15.91 -0.91
N LEU A 24 -1.07 -14.80 -1.15
CA LEU A 24 -2.16 -14.72 -2.13
C LEU A 24 -1.67 -14.64 -3.60
N GLY A 25 -0.35 -14.69 -3.84
CA GLY A 25 0.25 -14.60 -5.16
C GLY A 25 0.26 -13.18 -5.75
N LEU A 26 0.01 -12.14 -4.94
CA LEU A 26 0.10 -10.76 -5.40
C LEU A 26 1.58 -10.36 -5.55
N PRO A 27 1.98 -9.74 -6.68
CA PRO A 27 3.35 -9.31 -6.86
C PRO A 27 3.69 -8.17 -5.89
N VAL A 28 4.64 -8.41 -4.98
CA VAL A 28 5.16 -7.40 -4.05
C VAL A 28 6.63 -7.12 -4.41
N ALA A 29 6.90 -5.92 -4.92
CA ALA A 29 8.20 -5.49 -5.40
C ALA A 29 8.89 -4.53 -4.42
N SER A 30 10.21 -4.45 -4.49
CA SER A 30 11.00 -3.40 -3.82
C SER A 30 11.32 -2.29 -4.80
N ILE A 31 11.38 -1.05 -4.32
CA ILE A 31 11.85 0.08 -5.12
C ILE A 31 13.35 0.01 -5.42
N ASP A 32 14.10 -0.75 -4.61
CA ASP A 32 15.53 -1.00 -4.81
C ASP A 32 15.78 -1.95 -6.00
N ASP A 33 14.84 -2.86 -6.25
CA ASP A 33 14.97 -3.90 -7.29
C ASP A 33 14.31 -3.50 -8.62
N ALA A 34 13.29 -2.64 -8.56
CA ALA A 34 12.49 -2.28 -9.73
C ALA A 34 11.90 -0.88 -9.64
N LYS A 35 11.81 -0.21 -10.79
CA LYS A 35 11.08 1.04 -10.92
C LYS A 35 9.58 0.77 -11.09
N PRO A 36 8.69 1.43 -10.31
CA PRO A 36 7.25 1.30 -10.49
C PRO A 36 6.80 1.72 -11.89
N ALA A 37 6.02 0.87 -12.56
CA ALA A 37 5.44 1.15 -13.86
C ALA A 37 4.10 1.90 -13.75
N PRO A 38 3.60 2.52 -14.83
CA PRO A 38 2.23 3.01 -14.91
C PRO A 38 1.25 1.84 -14.68
N GLY A 39 0.43 1.93 -13.63
CA GLY A 39 -0.48 0.86 -13.22
C GLY A 39 -0.18 0.31 -11.82
N ASP A 40 1.07 0.28 -11.40
CA ASP A 40 1.47 -0.25 -10.09
C ASP A 40 0.90 0.56 -8.92
N VAL A 41 0.77 -0.10 -7.77
CA VAL A 41 0.20 0.44 -6.52
C VAL A 41 1.31 0.74 -5.53
N PHE A 42 1.18 1.87 -4.83
CA PHE A 42 1.97 2.15 -3.64
C PHE A 42 1.15 1.81 -2.39
N LEU A 43 1.78 1.13 -1.44
CA LEU A 43 1.18 0.82 -0.15
C LEU A 43 1.97 1.56 0.93
N ILE A 44 1.36 2.53 1.59
CA ILE A 44 2.03 3.41 2.55
C ILE A 44 1.31 3.41 3.90
N ALA A 45 2.00 3.75 4.98
CA ALA A 45 1.41 3.96 6.28
C ALA A 45 0.73 5.34 6.36
N ASP A 46 -0.24 5.48 7.26
CA ASP A 46 -0.83 6.78 7.54
C ASP A 46 0.22 7.78 8.04
N GLY A 47 0.11 9.03 7.58
CA GLY A 47 1.11 10.08 7.81
C GLY A 47 2.25 10.13 6.78
N GLU A 48 2.40 9.14 5.90
CA GLU A 48 3.36 9.22 4.79
C GLU A 48 2.82 10.04 3.61
N VAL A 49 3.71 10.72 2.88
CA VAL A 49 3.35 11.46 1.66
C VAL A 49 3.26 10.47 0.48
N PRO A 50 2.10 10.35 -0.20
CA PRO A 50 1.93 9.44 -1.32
C PRO A 50 2.74 9.87 -2.54
N PRO A 51 3.60 8.99 -3.12
CA PRO A 51 4.35 9.30 -4.34
C PRO A 51 3.45 9.53 -5.55
N ALA A 52 2.31 8.82 -5.62
CA ALA A 52 1.31 8.94 -6.66
C ALA A 52 -0.10 8.74 -6.06
N PRO A 53 -0.77 9.81 -5.61
CA PRO A 53 -2.04 9.74 -4.87
C PRO A 53 -3.10 8.81 -5.49
N ALA A 54 -3.37 8.96 -6.79
CA ALA A 54 -4.36 8.15 -7.51
C ALA A 54 -4.05 6.64 -7.59
N ARG A 55 -2.83 6.23 -7.22
CA ARG A 55 -2.38 4.82 -7.23
C ARG A 55 -1.85 4.38 -5.87
N THR A 56 -2.21 5.10 -4.81
CA THR A 56 -1.74 4.81 -3.46
C THR A 56 -2.87 4.28 -2.59
N VAL A 57 -2.54 3.30 -1.76
CA VAL A 57 -3.36 2.81 -0.65
C VAL A 57 -2.65 3.19 0.65
N VAL A 58 -3.34 3.93 1.51
CA VAL A 58 -2.86 4.29 2.85
C VAL A 58 -3.41 3.30 3.86
N VAL A 59 -2.55 2.72 4.69
CA VAL A 59 -2.90 1.78 5.75
C VAL A 59 -2.88 2.50 7.10
N GLY A 60 -4.07 2.64 7.69
CA GLY A 60 -4.27 3.19 9.04
C GLY A 60 -3.95 2.18 10.15
N GLY A 61 -3.61 2.73 11.31
CA GLY A 61 -3.32 1.95 12.52
C GLY A 61 -4.56 1.65 13.38
N GLU A 62 -5.61 2.46 13.29
CA GLU A 62 -6.76 2.45 14.21
C GLU A 62 -8.09 2.39 13.45
N GLY A 63 -9.09 1.78 14.07
CA GLY A 63 -10.43 1.66 13.51
C GLY A 63 -10.55 0.64 12.38
N ARG A 64 -11.75 0.57 11.80
CA ARG A 64 -12.12 -0.43 10.79
C ARG A 64 -12.93 0.21 9.67
N PHE A 65 -12.25 0.57 8.59
CA PHE A 65 -12.89 1.23 7.46
C PHE A 65 -12.15 0.95 6.16
N VAL A 66 -12.87 1.14 5.06
CA VAL A 66 -12.34 1.15 3.70
C VAL A 66 -12.92 2.38 3.01
N VAL A 67 -12.03 3.25 2.53
CA VAL A 67 -12.39 4.40 1.69
C VAL A 67 -11.78 4.18 0.31
N PRO A 68 -12.60 4.07 -0.75
CA PRO A 68 -12.09 3.89 -2.10
C PRO A 68 -11.35 5.14 -2.57
N SER A 69 -10.46 4.98 -3.55
CA SER A 69 -9.83 6.12 -4.24
C SER A 69 -10.91 6.91 -4.99
N ARG A 70 -10.85 8.24 -4.91
CA ARG A 70 -11.79 9.14 -5.58
C ARG A 70 -11.14 10.48 -5.90
N ASP A 71 -11.36 11.00 -7.11
CA ASP A 71 -10.93 12.33 -7.54
C ASP A 71 -9.43 12.60 -7.32
N GLY A 72 -8.59 11.59 -7.60
CA GLY A 72 -7.14 11.66 -7.41
C GLY A 72 -6.66 11.43 -5.98
N ASN A 73 -7.57 11.26 -5.01
CA ASN A 73 -7.21 10.92 -3.63
C ASN A 73 -6.85 9.43 -3.49
N PRO A 74 -5.90 9.09 -2.60
CA PRO A 74 -5.55 7.70 -2.34
C PRO A 74 -6.71 6.95 -1.70
N ALA A 75 -6.76 5.64 -1.93
CA ALA A 75 -7.62 4.77 -1.13
C ALA A 75 -7.06 4.69 0.30
N ARG A 76 -7.94 4.48 1.29
CA ARG A 76 -7.55 4.31 2.69
C ARG A 76 -8.17 3.04 3.25
N ILE A 77 -7.41 2.30 4.05
CA ILE A 77 -7.90 1.13 4.78
C ILE A 77 -7.35 1.14 6.20
N ALA A 78 -8.17 0.79 7.17
CA ALA A 78 -7.73 0.48 8.52
C ALA A 78 -8.39 -0.80 9.02
N TYR A 79 -7.64 -1.57 9.80
CA TYR A 79 -8.05 -2.85 10.40
C TYR A 79 -7.51 -2.99 11.82
N GLY A 80 -7.31 -1.86 12.49
CA GLY A 80 -6.81 -1.78 13.85
C GLY A 80 -7.86 -2.16 14.89
N PRO A 81 -7.47 -2.16 16.17
CA PRO A 81 -8.43 -2.14 17.27
C PRO A 81 -9.40 -0.95 17.17
#